data_AF-A0A938EYZ0-F1
#
_entry.id   AF-A0A938EYZ0-F1
#
_cell.length_a   1.000
_cell.length_b   1.000
_cell.length_c   1.000
_cell.angle_alpha   90.00
_cell.angle_beta   90.00
_cell.angle_gamma   90.00
#
_symmetry.space_group_name_H-M   'P 1'
#
loop_
_entity.id
_entity.type
_entity.pdbx_description
1 polymer ?
#
loop_
_entity_poly.entity_id
_entity_poly.type
_entity_poly.pdbx_seq_one_letter_code
_entity_poly.pdbx_strand_id
1 'polypeptide(L)'
;MTKNKIPQTIAQKILTEHCGQEYLKAGDLINAKVDLVLGNDITMPLAIEEFKKIGVSKVFDKDRVVIVPDHFTPNKDIKSAEQCRFLRKFAENQEITNYFEVGKMGIEHALIPEIGLVLPGDLVVGADSHTCTYGALGAVSTGVGSTDAAVAMATGTLWFMVPDSIKFIYRGSLKPWVTGK
;
A
#
# COMPACT_ATOMS: atom_id res chain seq x y z
N MET A 1 -27.41 13.25 -21.33
CA MET A 1 -27.44 11.86 -21.84
C MET A 1 -26.54 11.04 -20.93
N THR A 2 -27.12 10.20 -20.06
CA THR A 2 -26.34 9.27 -19.23
C THR A 2 -25.70 8.24 -20.17
N LYS A 3 -24.38 8.33 -20.41
CA LYS A 3 -23.62 7.27 -21.07
C LYS A 3 -24.02 5.96 -20.37
N ASN A 4 -24.48 4.95 -21.12
CA ASN A 4 -24.70 3.60 -20.59
C ASN A 4 -23.35 3.10 -20.06
N LYS A 5 -23.07 3.31 -18.77
CA LYS A 5 -21.85 2.83 -18.13
C LYS A 5 -21.93 1.31 -18.09
N ILE A 6 -21.03 0.65 -18.81
CA ILE A 6 -20.86 -0.80 -18.74
C ILE A 6 -20.62 -1.15 -17.26
N PRO A 7 -21.34 -2.15 -16.70
CA PRO A 7 -21.13 -2.54 -15.32
C PRO A 7 -19.67 -2.87 -15.03
N GLN A 8 -19.12 -2.30 -13.95
CA GLN A 8 -17.77 -2.54 -13.48
C GLN A 8 -17.79 -2.89 -11.99
N THR A 9 -16.87 -3.77 -11.58
CA THR A 9 -16.62 -4.07 -10.17
C THR A 9 -15.99 -2.87 -9.46
N ILE A 10 -15.96 -2.88 -8.13
CA ILE A 10 -15.31 -1.81 -7.36
C ILE A 10 -13.83 -1.67 -7.73
N ALA A 11 -13.12 -2.79 -7.85
CA ALA A 11 -11.71 -2.81 -8.24
C ALA A 11 -11.51 -2.22 -9.64
N GLN A 12 -12.33 -2.61 -10.62
CA GLN A 12 -12.26 -2.05 -11.97
C GLN A 12 -12.51 -0.54 -11.98
N LYS A 13 -13.50 -0.04 -11.23
CA LYS A 13 -13.79 1.40 -11.15
C LYS A 13 -12.63 2.19 -10.56
N ILE A 14 -12.06 1.71 -9.46
CA ILE A 14 -10.91 2.34 -8.82
C ILE A 14 -9.72 2.35 -9.79
N LEU A 15 -9.35 1.20 -10.35
CA LEU A 15 -8.23 1.13 -11.30
C LEU A 15 -8.45 1.99 -12.56
N THR A 16 -9.69 2.11 -13.04
CA THR A 16 -10.05 2.96 -14.20
C THR A 16 -9.72 4.43 -13.93
N GLU A 17 -10.01 4.92 -12.72
CA GLU A 17 -9.66 6.29 -12.30
C GLU A 17 -8.14 6.50 -12.26
N HIS A 18 -7.40 5.52 -11.71
CA HIS A 18 -5.95 5.62 -11.51
C HIS A 18 -5.12 5.51 -12.78
N CYS A 19 -5.68 4.94 -13.85
CA CYS A 19 -5.04 4.88 -15.17
C CYS A 19 -5.65 5.85 -16.19
N GLY A 20 -6.66 6.64 -15.81
CA GLY A 20 -7.28 7.66 -16.67
C GLY A 20 -8.04 7.09 -17.87
N GLN A 21 -8.60 5.88 -17.75
CA GLN A 21 -9.39 5.25 -18.81
C GLN A 21 -10.90 5.42 -18.57
N GLU A 22 -11.74 5.14 -19.57
CA GLU A 22 -13.21 5.14 -19.38
C GLU A 22 -13.76 3.78 -18.93
N TYR A 23 -13.03 2.70 -19.18
CA TYR A 23 -13.45 1.34 -18.90
C TYR A 23 -12.25 0.37 -18.86
N LEU A 24 -12.33 -0.62 -17.98
CA LEU A 24 -11.39 -1.74 -17.85
C LEU A 24 -12.14 -3.05 -17.71
N LYS A 25 -11.57 -4.13 -18.26
CA LYS A 25 -11.99 -5.53 -18.02
C LYS A 25 -10.87 -6.32 -17.34
N ALA A 26 -11.22 -7.46 -16.75
CA ALA A 26 -10.22 -8.36 -16.18
C ALA A 26 -9.22 -8.83 -17.26
N GLY A 27 -7.96 -8.94 -16.87
CA GLY A 27 -6.84 -9.30 -17.74
C GLY A 27 -6.21 -8.13 -18.49
N ASP A 28 -6.80 -6.93 -18.48
CA ASP A 28 -6.14 -5.75 -19.05
C ASP A 28 -4.87 -5.42 -18.25
N LEU A 29 -3.78 -5.07 -18.94
CA LEU A 29 -2.53 -4.63 -18.34
C LEU A 29 -2.48 -3.10 -18.37
N ILE A 30 -2.37 -2.47 -17.19
CA ILE A 30 -2.43 -1.02 -17.03
C ILE A 30 -1.22 -0.51 -16.26
N ASN A 31 -0.79 0.72 -16.52
CA ASN A 31 0.06 1.47 -15.60
C ASN A 31 -0.83 2.44 -14.82
N ALA A 32 -0.87 2.30 -13.49
CA ALA A 32 -1.78 3.05 -12.63
C ALA A 32 -0.99 3.86 -11.59
N LYS A 33 -1.49 5.05 -11.27
CA LYS A 33 -0.97 5.86 -10.16
C LYS A 33 -1.31 5.19 -8.83
N VAL A 34 -0.36 5.17 -7.90
CA VAL A 34 -0.59 4.69 -6.54
C VAL A 34 -0.74 5.88 -5.60
N ASP A 35 -1.69 5.82 -4.67
CA ASP A 35 -1.90 6.88 -3.69
C ASP A 35 -1.01 6.75 -2.47
N LEU A 36 -0.53 5.53 -2.18
CA LEU A 36 0.27 5.24 -1.01
C LEU A 36 1.18 4.03 -1.23
N VAL A 37 2.44 4.16 -0.82
CA VAL A 37 3.43 3.08 -0.79
C VAL A 37 3.87 2.88 0.66
N LEU A 38 3.64 1.70 1.23
CA LEU A 38 4.05 1.39 2.61
C LEU A 38 5.15 0.33 2.68
N GLY A 39 5.90 0.34 3.78
CA GLY A 39 6.70 -0.82 4.17
C GLY A 39 7.25 -0.75 5.59
N ASN A 40 7.62 -1.94 6.07
CA ASN A 40 8.11 -2.19 7.41
C ASN A 40 9.64 -2.43 7.46
N ASP A 41 10.16 -2.71 8.64
CA ASP A 41 11.58 -2.94 8.93
C ASP A 41 12.21 -4.20 8.33
N ILE A 42 11.40 -5.08 7.73
CA ILE A 42 11.90 -6.26 7.02
C ILE A 42 12.13 -5.96 5.54
N THR A 43 11.11 -5.44 4.87
CA THR A 43 11.06 -5.39 3.39
C THR A 43 11.36 -4.02 2.81
N MET A 44 11.10 -2.94 3.55
CA MET A 44 11.44 -1.57 3.14
C MET A 44 12.95 -1.37 2.99
N PRO A 45 13.85 -1.95 3.82
CA PRO A 45 15.29 -1.83 3.60
C PRO A 45 15.72 -2.35 2.21
N LEU A 46 15.17 -3.49 1.78
CA LEU A 46 15.42 -4.05 0.46
C LEU A 46 14.85 -3.15 -0.65
N ALA A 47 13.66 -2.60 -0.45
CA ALA A 47 13.06 -1.67 -1.41
C ALA A 47 13.87 -0.38 -1.55
N ILE A 48 14.44 0.13 -0.46
CA ILE A 48 15.33 1.31 -0.48
C ILE A 48 16.64 1.00 -1.23
N GLU A 49 17.20 -0.21 -1.08
CA GLU A 49 18.38 -0.62 -1.84
C GLU A 49 18.09 -0.65 -3.34
N GLU A 50 16.95 -1.22 -3.76
CA GLU A 50 16.52 -1.20 -5.17
C GLU A 50 16.23 0.24 -5.64
N PHE A 51 15.58 1.07 -4.83
CA PHE A 51 15.30 2.47 -5.14
C PHE A 51 16.58 3.26 -5.42
N LYS A 52 17.63 3.05 -4.63
CA LYS A 52 18.95 3.68 -4.86
C LYS A 52 19.57 3.26 -6.19
N LYS A 53 19.35 2.04 -6.65
CA LYS A 53 19.85 1.55 -7.96
C LYS A 53 19.10 2.19 -9.14
N ILE A 54 17.84 2.59 -8.95
CA ILE A 54 17.07 3.33 -9.97
C ILE A 54 17.72 4.69 -10.27
N GLY A 55 18.41 5.30 -9.29
CA GLY A 55 19.22 6.50 -9.49
C GLY A 55 18.43 7.82 -9.44
N VAL A 56 17.17 7.78 -9.00
CA VAL A 56 16.40 8.99 -8.68
C VAL A 56 16.79 9.53 -7.30
N SER A 57 16.76 10.86 -7.13
CA SER A 57 17.23 11.52 -5.91
C SER A 57 16.18 11.57 -4.79
N LYS A 58 14.90 11.67 -5.15
CA LYS A 58 13.77 11.80 -4.23
C LYS A 58 12.66 10.80 -4.56
N VAL A 59 11.92 10.38 -3.54
CA VAL A 59 10.66 9.65 -3.72
C VAL A 59 9.63 10.51 -4.46
N PHE A 60 8.65 9.88 -5.11
CA PHE A 60 7.64 10.58 -5.91
C PHE A 60 6.83 11.60 -5.10
N ASP A 61 6.53 11.26 -3.84
CA ASP A 61 5.84 12.12 -2.88
C ASP A 61 6.19 11.67 -1.45
N LYS A 62 6.78 12.59 -0.68
CA LYS A 62 7.24 12.34 0.71
C LYS A 62 6.09 12.15 1.70
N ASP A 63 4.88 12.57 1.33
CA ASP A 63 3.66 12.42 2.13
C ASP A 63 2.91 11.12 1.75
N ARG A 64 3.26 10.46 0.64
CA ARG A 64 2.63 9.21 0.18
C ARG A 64 3.49 7.95 0.35
N VAL A 65 4.75 8.11 0.73
CA VAL A 65 5.58 6.99 1.21
C VAL A 65 5.45 6.89 2.72
N VAL A 66 5.07 5.72 3.22
CA VAL A 66 4.82 5.45 4.63
C VAL A 66 5.76 4.37 5.12
N ILE A 67 6.42 4.61 6.25
CA ILE A 67 7.40 3.68 6.82
C ILE A 67 7.03 3.41 8.28
N VAL A 68 6.72 2.16 8.60
CA VAL A 68 6.30 1.73 9.94
C VAL A 68 7.14 0.52 10.40
N PRO A 69 8.23 0.73 11.17
CA PRO A 69 8.97 -0.35 11.79
C PRO A 69 8.17 -1.03 12.92
N ASP A 70 7.39 -2.07 12.60
CA ASP A 70 6.52 -2.78 13.54
C ASP A 70 6.87 -4.27 13.76
N HIS A 71 7.77 -4.85 12.97
CA HIS A 71 8.08 -6.28 13.03
C HIS A 71 9.17 -6.61 14.07
N PHE A 72 10.24 -5.81 14.13
CA PHE A 72 11.36 -5.96 15.07
C PHE A 72 11.54 -4.73 15.96
N THR A 73 10.43 -4.09 16.32
CA THR A 73 10.41 -2.93 17.21
C THR A 73 9.50 -3.20 18.42
N PRO A 74 9.98 -3.09 19.68
CA PRO A 74 11.34 -2.71 20.09
C PRO A 74 12.44 -3.68 19.63
N ASN A 75 13.63 -3.14 19.37
CA ASN A 75 14.73 -3.90 18.79
C ASN A 75 15.24 -4.99 19.73
N LYS A 76 15.19 -6.24 19.27
CA LYS A 76 15.62 -7.43 20.05
C LYS A 76 17.13 -7.67 20.01
N ASP A 77 17.80 -7.18 18.96
CA ASP A 77 19.23 -7.39 18.70
C ASP A 77 19.83 -6.26 17.86
N ILE A 78 21.16 -6.28 17.70
CA ILE A 78 21.90 -5.27 16.92
C ILE A 78 21.42 -5.22 15.46
N LYS A 79 21.05 -6.36 14.86
CA LYS A 79 20.61 -6.38 13.44
C LYS A 79 19.30 -5.63 13.26
N SER A 80 18.32 -5.85 14.15
CA SER A 80 17.05 -5.12 14.14
C SER A 80 17.26 -3.61 14.42
N ALA A 81 18.18 -3.26 15.32
CA ALA A 81 18.52 -1.86 15.58
C ALA A 81 19.17 -1.18 14.35
N GLU A 82 20.02 -1.90 13.63
CA GLU A 82 20.64 -1.42 12.39
C GLU A 82 19.62 -1.24 11.25
N GLN A 83 18.64 -2.13 11.11
CA GLN A 83 17.53 -1.99 10.16
C GLN A 83 16.69 -0.75 10.47
N CYS A 84 16.25 -0.58 11.72
CA CYS A 84 15.49 0.61 12.11
C CYS A 84 16.29 1.90 11.92
N ARG A 85 17.58 1.90 12.26
CA ARG A 85 18.49 3.03 12.01
C ARG A 85 18.61 3.35 10.53
N PHE A 86 18.70 2.34 9.66
CA PHE A 86 18.76 2.51 8.22
C PHE A 86 17.48 3.17 7.69
N LEU A 87 16.30 2.69 8.13
CA LEU A 87 15.02 3.28 7.78
C LEU A 87 14.90 4.73 8.26
N ARG A 88 15.28 5.01 9.51
CA ARG A 88 15.28 6.37 10.07
C ARG A 88 16.09 7.33 9.21
N LYS A 89 17.33 6.94 8.86
CA LYS A 89 18.20 7.76 8.01
C LYS A 89 17.61 7.99 6.62
N PHE A 90 16.97 6.97 6.04
CA PHE A 90 16.29 7.15 4.76
C PHE A 90 15.12 8.12 4.88
N ALA A 91 14.27 7.95 5.88
CA ALA A 91 13.12 8.83 6.15
C ALA A 91 13.56 10.28 6.36
N GLU A 92 14.61 10.52 7.14
CA GLU A 92 15.20 11.85 7.35
C GLU A 92 15.73 12.47 6.04
N ASN A 93 16.51 11.72 5.26
CA ASN A 93 17.09 12.22 4.00
C ASN A 93 16.02 12.53 2.93
N GLN A 94 14.94 11.75 2.92
CA GLN A 94 13.83 11.91 1.99
C GLN A 94 12.74 12.86 2.52
N GLU A 95 12.86 13.30 3.77
CA GLU A 95 11.88 14.14 4.48
C GLU A 95 10.49 13.49 4.53
N ILE A 96 10.46 12.18 4.72
CA ILE A 96 9.21 11.39 4.80
C ILE A 96 8.39 11.86 5.99
N THR A 97 7.18 12.34 5.71
CA THR A 97 6.26 12.85 6.74
C THR A 97 5.70 11.70 7.59
N ASN A 98 5.42 10.58 6.95
CA ASN A 98 4.74 9.42 7.53
C ASN A 98 5.72 8.33 7.98
N TYR A 99 6.66 8.70 8.85
CA TYR A 99 7.57 7.77 9.53
C TYR A 99 7.15 7.55 10.99
N PHE A 100 6.78 6.32 11.32
CA PHE A 100 6.23 5.96 12.63
C PHE A 100 7.15 4.95 13.33
N GLU A 101 7.93 5.38 14.32
CA GLU A 101 8.88 4.52 15.05
C GLU A 101 8.45 4.25 16.50
N VAL A 102 9.32 3.66 17.32
CA VAL A 102 9.11 3.34 18.74
C VAL A 102 8.38 4.49 19.45
N GLY A 103 7.26 4.16 20.10
CA GLY A 103 6.43 5.12 20.84
C GLY A 103 5.38 5.85 20.00
N LYS A 104 5.42 5.72 18.66
CA LYS A 104 4.41 6.23 17.73
C LYS A 104 3.87 5.17 16.77
N MET A 105 4.54 4.02 16.67
CA MET A 105 4.17 2.92 15.79
C MET A 105 3.15 1.98 16.43
N GLY A 106 2.48 1.22 15.57
CA GLY A 106 1.67 0.04 15.86
C GLY A 106 1.73 -0.87 14.63
N ILE A 107 1.01 -2.00 14.64
CA ILE A 107 0.95 -2.88 13.46
C ILE A 107 0.53 -2.04 12.25
N GLU A 108 1.31 -2.08 11.17
CA GLU A 108 1.19 -1.13 10.05
C GLU A 108 -0.23 -1.10 9.46
N HIS A 109 -0.85 -2.27 9.33
CA HIS A 109 -2.20 -2.41 8.79
C HIS A 109 -3.34 -1.99 9.73
N ALA A 110 -3.05 -1.80 11.02
CA ALA A 110 -4.01 -1.22 11.97
C ALA A 110 -3.79 0.29 12.08
N LEU A 111 -2.52 0.71 12.19
CA LEU A 111 -2.13 2.11 12.37
C LEU A 111 -2.56 2.97 11.20
N ILE A 112 -2.23 2.57 9.97
CA ILE A 112 -2.43 3.39 8.76
C ILE A 112 -3.92 3.76 8.55
N PRO A 113 -4.88 2.81 8.67
CA PRO A 113 -6.31 3.12 8.71
C PRO A 113 -6.73 4.03 9.86
N GLU A 114 -6.22 3.78 11.07
CA GLU A 114 -6.62 4.50 12.29
C GLU A 114 -6.34 6.00 12.19
N ILE A 115 -5.22 6.37 11.57
CA ILE A 115 -4.80 7.76 11.39
C ILE A 115 -5.30 8.39 10.08
N GLY A 116 -6.11 7.66 9.30
CA GLY A 116 -6.77 8.17 8.09
C GLY A 116 -5.83 8.38 6.89
N LEU A 117 -4.73 7.63 6.80
CA LEU A 117 -3.82 7.70 5.64
C LEU A 117 -4.33 6.92 4.42
N VAL A 118 -5.26 5.97 4.62
CA VAL A 118 -5.92 5.25 3.53
C VAL A 118 -7.41 5.53 3.57
N LEU A 119 -7.96 5.91 2.40
CA LEU A 119 -9.32 6.35 2.22
C LEU A 119 -10.05 5.50 1.16
N PRO A 120 -11.40 5.50 1.15
CA PRO A 120 -12.15 4.82 0.11
C PRO A 120 -11.79 5.35 -1.28
N GLY A 121 -11.51 4.43 -2.20
CA GLY A 121 -11.11 4.76 -3.57
C GLY A 121 -9.62 4.75 -3.83
N ASP A 122 -8.76 4.71 -2.80
CA ASP A 122 -7.30 4.70 -2.99
C ASP A 122 -6.81 3.41 -3.68
N LEU A 123 -5.68 3.52 -4.41
CA LEU A 123 -4.83 2.42 -4.84
C LEU A 123 -3.55 2.37 -3.98
N VAL A 124 -3.48 1.41 -3.07
CA VAL A 124 -2.38 1.26 -2.10
C VAL A 124 -1.51 0.05 -2.44
N VAL A 125 -0.20 0.25 -2.43
CA VAL A 125 0.76 -0.86 -2.53
C VAL A 125 1.65 -0.91 -1.29
N GLY A 126 2.05 -2.10 -0.91
CA GLY A 126 2.90 -2.27 0.25
C GLY A 126 3.87 -3.40 0.07
N ALA A 127 5.07 -3.25 0.62
CA ALA A 127 6.04 -4.34 0.72
C ALA A 127 5.64 -5.37 1.82
N ASP A 128 4.34 -5.64 1.97
CA ASP A 128 3.78 -6.63 2.89
C ASP A 128 2.59 -7.35 2.25
N SER A 129 2.51 -8.67 2.45
CA SER A 129 1.46 -9.54 1.89
C SER A 129 0.03 -9.21 2.37
N HIS A 130 -0.14 -8.62 3.55
CA HIS A 130 -1.42 -8.31 4.17
C HIS A 130 -1.89 -6.88 3.90
N THR A 131 -1.21 -6.16 3.00
CA THR A 131 -1.67 -4.86 2.48
C THR A 131 -3.11 -4.94 1.91
N CYS A 132 -3.60 -6.13 1.54
CA CYS A 132 -4.99 -6.37 1.18
C CYS A 132 -6.02 -5.97 2.26
N THR A 133 -5.59 -5.79 3.52
CA THR A 133 -6.42 -5.34 4.65
C THR A 133 -7.20 -4.06 4.34
N TYR A 134 -6.60 -3.12 3.58
CA TYR A 134 -7.25 -1.84 3.29
C TYR A 134 -8.43 -1.95 2.32
N GLY A 135 -8.63 -3.10 1.68
CA GLY A 135 -9.85 -3.41 0.95
C GLY A 135 -11.11 -3.30 1.83
N ALA A 136 -10.99 -3.47 3.15
CA ALA A 136 -12.08 -3.26 4.11
C ALA A 136 -12.59 -1.80 4.12
N LEU A 137 -11.76 -0.84 3.71
CA LEU A 137 -12.09 0.58 3.61
C LEU A 137 -12.64 0.97 2.22
N GLY A 138 -12.76 0.02 1.29
CA GLY A 138 -13.15 0.30 -0.09
C GLY A 138 -12.01 0.83 -0.96
N ALA A 139 -10.76 0.59 -0.59
CA ALA A 139 -9.58 0.80 -1.42
C ALA A 139 -9.27 -0.44 -2.30
N VAL A 140 -8.50 -0.26 -3.36
CA VAL A 140 -7.76 -1.37 -3.99
C VAL A 140 -6.39 -1.40 -3.35
N SER A 141 -6.02 -2.52 -2.75
CA SER A 141 -4.75 -2.61 -2.02
C SER A 141 -4.11 -3.97 -2.19
N THR A 142 -2.81 -4.01 -2.46
CA THR A 142 -2.08 -5.27 -2.67
C THR A 142 -0.66 -5.22 -2.12
N GLY A 143 -0.20 -6.39 -1.66
CA GLY A 143 1.22 -6.61 -1.39
C GLY A 143 2.00 -6.68 -2.70
N VAL A 144 3.22 -6.15 -2.69
CA VAL A 144 4.16 -6.16 -3.81
C VAL A 144 5.57 -6.52 -3.33
N GLY A 145 6.44 -6.95 -4.25
CA GLY A 145 7.83 -7.20 -3.93
C GLY A 145 8.63 -5.91 -3.71
N SER A 146 9.82 -6.01 -3.10
CA SER A 146 10.68 -4.85 -2.85
C SER A 146 11.07 -4.10 -4.13
N THR A 147 11.23 -4.80 -5.26
CA THR A 147 11.51 -4.16 -6.56
C THR A 147 10.34 -3.29 -7.04
N ASP A 148 9.11 -3.79 -6.92
CA ASP A 148 7.91 -3.03 -7.29
C ASP A 148 7.68 -1.86 -6.33
N ALA A 149 7.90 -2.05 -5.03
CA ALA A 149 7.85 -0.99 -4.05
C ALA A 149 8.88 0.12 -4.35
N ALA A 150 10.09 -0.25 -4.79
CA ALA A 150 11.10 0.70 -5.21
C ALA A 150 10.68 1.51 -6.45
N VAL A 151 10.09 0.85 -7.45
CA VAL A 151 9.55 1.50 -8.65
C VAL A 151 8.39 2.43 -8.29
N ALA A 152 7.49 2.00 -7.40
CA ALA A 152 6.37 2.80 -6.93
C ALA A 152 6.88 4.04 -6.14
N MET A 153 7.86 3.87 -5.25
CA MET A 153 8.53 4.99 -4.57
C MET A 153 9.22 5.95 -5.54
N ALA A 154 9.79 5.46 -6.64
CA ALA A 154 10.49 6.28 -7.63
C ALA A 154 9.56 7.03 -8.57
N THR A 155 8.41 6.44 -8.93
CA THR A 155 7.58 6.92 -10.05
C THR A 155 6.17 7.33 -9.65
N GLY A 156 5.68 6.90 -8.48
CA GLY A 156 4.28 7.05 -8.09
C GLY A 156 3.32 6.22 -8.94
N THR A 157 3.83 5.26 -9.72
CA THR A 157 3.03 4.39 -10.59
C THR A 157 3.52 2.95 -10.54
N LEU A 158 2.65 2.00 -10.89
CA LEU A 158 3.03 0.60 -11.07
C LEU A 158 2.16 -0.06 -12.15
N TRP A 159 2.70 -1.10 -12.76
CA TRP A 159 1.95 -1.94 -13.69
C TRP A 159 1.09 -2.96 -12.95
N PHE A 160 -0.19 -3.05 -13.32
CA PHE A 160 -1.16 -3.98 -12.75
C PHE A 160 -1.86 -4.75 -13.86
N MET A 161 -2.10 -6.03 -13.63
CA MET A 161 -3.11 -6.77 -14.36
C MET A 161 -4.44 -6.62 -13.63
N VAL A 162 -5.47 -6.13 -14.32
CA VAL A 162 -6.81 -5.96 -13.73
C VAL A 162 -7.35 -7.33 -13.31
N PRO A 163 -7.71 -7.53 -12.03
CA PRO A 163 -8.08 -8.86 -11.54
C PRO A 163 -9.55 -9.20 -11.87
N ASP A 164 -9.83 -10.50 -11.96
CA ASP A 164 -11.19 -11.00 -11.79
C ASP A 164 -11.70 -10.70 -10.38
N SER A 165 -13.01 -10.59 -10.22
CA SER A 165 -13.64 -10.35 -8.91
C SER A 165 -14.61 -11.45 -8.55
N ILE A 166 -14.47 -12.00 -7.34
CA ILE A 166 -15.42 -12.94 -6.74
C ILE A 166 -16.31 -12.17 -5.77
N LYS A 167 -17.63 -12.29 -5.92
CA LYS A 167 -18.61 -11.58 -5.08
C LYS A 167 -19.24 -12.53 -4.06
N PHE A 168 -18.94 -12.30 -2.79
CA PHE A 168 -19.59 -12.96 -1.67
C PHE A 168 -20.73 -12.08 -1.15
N ILE A 169 -21.95 -12.63 -1.10
CA ILE A 169 -23.14 -11.93 -0.59
C ILE A 169 -23.59 -12.60 0.70
N TYR A 170 -23.31 -11.97 1.82
CA TYR A 170 -23.78 -12.40 3.13
C TYR A 170 -25.20 -11.88 3.38
N ARG A 171 -26.07 -12.71 3.98
CA ARG A 171 -27.45 -12.35 4.36
C ARG A 171 -27.70 -12.73 5.81
N GLY A 172 -28.56 -11.96 6.49
CA GLY A 172 -28.89 -12.16 7.91
C GLY A 172 -27.99 -11.38 8.85
N SER A 173 -27.97 -11.76 10.12
CA SER A 173 -27.16 -11.17 11.18
C SER A 173 -26.26 -12.21 11.83
N LEU A 174 -25.12 -11.79 12.38
CA LEU A 174 -24.25 -12.66 13.17
C LEU A 174 -25.03 -13.20 14.38
N LYS A 175 -24.87 -14.49 14.67
CA LYS A 175 -25.40 -15.11 15.90
C LYS A 175 -24.52 -14.72 17.10
N PRO A 176 -25.03 -14.84 18.34
CA PRO A 176 -24.20 -14.69 19.53
C PRO A 176 -22.91 -15.51 19.41
N TRP A 177 -21.78 -14.89 19.78
CA TRP A 177 -20.43 -15.48 19.75
C TRP A 177 -19.82 -15.74 18.36
N VAL A 178 -20.49 -15.38 17.26
CA VAL A 178 -19.92 -15.42 15.91
C VAL A 178 -19.27 -14.07 15.59
N THR A 179 -18.03 -14.09 15.10
CA THR A 179 -17.25 -12.88 14.75
C THR A 179 -16.80 -12.92 13.28
N GLY A 180 -16.18 -11.83 12.80
CA GLY A 180 -15.62 -11.75 11.44
C GLY A 180 -14.23 -12.38 11.29
N LYS A 181 -13.72 -13.04 12.34
CA LYS A 181 -12.45 -13.77 12.31
C LYS A 181 -12.59 -15.06 11.52
#